data_AF-A0A9E2H5J0-F1
#
_entry.id   AF-A0A9E2H5J0-F1
#
_cell.length_a   1.000
_cell.length_b   1.000
_cell.length_c   1.000
_cell.angle_alpha   90.00
_cell.angle_beta   90.00
_cell.angle_gamma   90.00
#
_symmetry.space_group_name_H-M   'P 1'
#
loop_
_entity.id
_entity.type
_entity.pdbx_description
1 polymer ?
#
loop_
_entity_poly.entity_id
_entity_poly.type
_entity_poly.pdbx_seq_one_letter_code
_entity_poly.pdbx_strand_id
1 'polypeptide(L)' 'MLKKIFLSGTPINQKPIPKNIPVVRLVDEYFQAYNSGRLREGCHLFTNKMLNEDVTIGMSITGALTPA' A
#
# COMPACT_ATOMS: atom_id res chain seq x y z
N MET A 1 11.66 16.31 -27.72
CA MET A 1 10.42 15.58 -27.37
C MET A 1 10.16 15.81 -25.88
N LEU A 2 9.20 16.66 -25.51
CA LEU A 2 8.88 16.99 -24.12
C LEU A 2 8.39 15.73 -23.40
N LYS A 3 9.19 15.24 -22.43
CA LYS A 3 8.82 14.11 -21.57
C LYS A 3 7.52 14.51 -20.85
N LYS A 4 6.42 13.81 -21.13
CA LYS A 4 5.09 14.07 -20.55
C LYS A 4 5.19 13.96 -19.02
N ILE A 5 5.29 15.09 -18.33
CA ILE A 5 5.42 15.22 -16.87
C ILE A 5 4.24 14.49 -16.16
N PHE A 6 3.09 14.44 -16.83
CA PHE A 6 1.85 13.82 -16.36
C PHE A 6 1.83 12.28 -16.40
N LEU A 7 2.81 11.63 -17.05
CA LEU A 7 2.95 10.17 -17.04
C LEU A 7 4.25 9.78 -16.31
N SER A 8 4.36 10.23 -15.07
CA SER A 8 5.47 9.93 -14.16
C SER A 8 5.04 8.97 -13.06
N GLY A 9 5.99 8.20 -12.51
CA GLY A 9 5.75 7.20 -11.48
C GLY A 9 5.96 5.76 -11.95
N THR A 10 5.82 4.81 -11.03
CA THR A 10 5.94 3.38 -11.34
C THR A 10 4.79 2.95 -12.25
N PRO A 11 5.05 2.33 -13.41
CA PRO A 11 4.00 1.83 -14.28
C PRO A 11 3.12 0.79 -13.59
N ILE A 12 1.83 0.76 -13.95
CA ILE A 12 0.94 -0.31 -13.49
C ILE A 12 1.46 -1.65 -14.04
N ASN A 13 1.70 -2.61 -13.16
CA ASN A 13 2.02 -3.98 -13.51
C ASN A 13 0.83 -4.62 -14.23
N GLN A 14 1.04 -4.97 -15.51
CA GLN A 14 0.05 -5.56 -16.41
C GLN A 14 0.12 -7.08 -16.47
N LYS A 15 1.10 -7.70 -15.79
CA LYS A 15 1.23 -9.17 -15.78
C LYS A 15 0.11 -9.77 -14.94
N PRO A 16 -0.36 -10.99 -15.27
CA PRO A 16 -1.22 -11.74 -14.37
C PRO A 16 -0.55 -11.98 -13.01
N ILE A 17 -1.35 -12.17 -11.95
CA ILE A 17 -0.85 -12.58 -10.64
C ILE A 17 -0.34 -14.03 -10.76
N PRO A 18 0.93 -14.32 -10.45
CA PRO A 18 1.46 -15.66 -10.51
C PRO A 18 0.87 -16.54 -9.41
N LYS A 19 0.82 -17.86 -9.68
CA LYS A 19 0.51 -18.85 -8.65
C LYS A 19 1.57 -18.76 -7.53
N ASN A 20 1.16 -19.00 -6.29
CA ASN A 20 2.03 -19.03 -5.11
C ASN A 20 2.81 -17.71 -4.86
N ILE A 21 2.24 -16.56 -5.23
CA ILE A 21 2.84 -15.26 -4.91
C ILE A 21 2.90 -15.04 -3.37
N PRO A 22 4.04 -14.58 -2.81
CA PRO A 22 4.08 -14.14 -1.42
C PRO A 22 3.13 -12.96 -1.17
N VAL A 23 2.43 -12.94 -0.04
CA VAL A 23 1.47 -11.88 0.27
C VAL A 23 2.09 -10.48 0.23
N VAL A 24 3.35 -10.33 0.67
CA VAL A 24 4.08 -9.06 0.61
C VAL A 24 4.24 -8.59 -0.83
N ARG A 25 4.62 -9.50 -1.74
CA ARG A 25 4.76 -9.19 -3.18
C ARG A 25 3.41 -8.89 -3.84
N LEU A 26 2.35 -9.58 -3.42
CA LEU A 26 1.00 -9.29 -3.89
C LEU A 26 0.60 -7.84 -3.54
N VAL A 27 0.79 -7.43 -2.28
CA VAL A 27 0.51 -6.06 -1.85
C VAL A 27 1.42 -5.07 -2.57
N ASP A 28 2.73 -5.32 -2.63
CA ASP A 28 3.69 -4.36 -3.17
C ASP A 28 3.59 -4.17 -4.68
N GLU A 29 3.20 -5.20 -5.45
CA GLU A 29 3.28 -5.18 -6.91
C GLU A 29 1.93 -5.22 -7.63
N TYR A 30 0.86 -5.66 -6.96
CA TYR A 30 -0.44 -5.87 -7.61
C TYR A 30 -1.57 -5.03 -7.02
N PHE A 31 -1.45 -4.55 -5.78
CA PHE A 31 -2.42 -3.64 -5.17
C PHE A 31 -2.16 -2.19 -5.61
N GLN A 32 -2.50 -1.89 -6.87
CA GLN A 32 -2.04 -0.66 -7.55
C GLN A 32 -3.11 0.43 -7.68
N ALA A 33 -4.38 0.14 -7.40
CA ALA A 33 -5.50 1.09 -7.61
C ALA A 33 -6.66 0.85 -6.63
N TYR A 34 -7.60 1.79 -6.58
CA TYR A 34 -8.81 1.72 -5.73
C TYR A 34 -8.46 1.40 -4.26
N ASN A 35 -9.28 0.58 -3.60
CA ASN A 35 -9.11 0.23 -2.19
C ASN A 35 -7.85 -0.60 -1.94
N SER A 36 -7.44 -1.45 -2.89
CA SER A 36 -6.21 -2.24 -2.74
C SER A 36 -4.98 -1.32 -2.76
N GLY A 37 -4.95 -0.34 -3.67
CA GLY A 37 -3.93 0.71 -3.69
C GLY A 37 -3.83 1.48 -2.37
N ARG A 38 -4.97 1.85 -1.78
CA ARG A 38 -5.00 2.51 -0.45
C ARG A 38 -4.44 1.61 0.65
N LEU A 39 -4.75 0.32 0.63
CA LEU A 39 -4.19 -0.64 1.59
C LEU A 39 -2.67 -0.73 1.46
N ARG A 40 -2.14 -0.86 0.24
CA ARG A 40 -0.69 -0.86 -0.03
C ARG A 40 -0.03 0.42 0.48
N GLU A 41 -0.61 1.58 0.20
CA GLU A 41 -0.11 2.86 0.70
C GLU A 41 -0.13 2.93 2.24
N GLY A 42 -1.21 2.45 2.86
CA GLY A 42 -1.32 2.33 4.32
C GLY A 42 -0.23 1.47 4.93
N CYS A 43 0.06 0.31 4.34
CA CYS A 43 1.16 -0.57 4.77
C CYS A 43 2.52 0.15 4.73
N HIS A 44 2.84 0.82 3.62
CA HIS A 44 4.10 1.55 3.48
C HIS A 44 4.18 2.78 4.39
N LEU A 45 3.08 3.52 4.58
CA LEU A 45 3.03 4.68 5.48
C LEU A 45 3.28 4.25 6.92
N PHE A 46 2.56 3.22 7.36
CA PHE A 46 2.68 2.69 8.71
C PHE A 46 4.11 2.22 9.00
N THR A 47 4.66 1.38 8.12
CA THR A 47 5.98 0.77 8.32
C THR A 47 7.15 1.74 8.16
N ASN A 48 7.14 2.60 7.13
CA ASN A 48 8.31 3.42 6.81
C ASN A 48 8.30 4.80 7.49
N LYS A 49 7.15 5.26 7.99
CA LYS A 49 7.03 6.62 8.55
C LYS A 49 6.46 6.67 9.96
N MET A 50 5.63 5.70 10.35
CA MET A 50 4.97 5.71 11.67
C MET A 50 5.71 4.83 12.69
N LEU A 51 6.24 3.66 12.29
CA LEU A 51 6.95 2.72 13.18
C LEU A 51 8.42 3.08 13.44
N ASN A 52 8.77 4.37 13.50
CA ASN A 52 10.12 4.80 13.86
C ASN A 52 10.36 4.69 15.38
N GLU A 53 11.63 4.68 15.78
CA GLU A 53 12.02 4.75 17.20
C GLU A 53 11.49 6.05 17.83
N ASP A 54 11.11 5.97 19.11
CA ASP A 54 10.56 7.08 19.90
C ASP A 54 9.29 7.76 19.32
N VAL A 55 8.46 7.02 18.58
CA VAL A 55 7.15 7.48 18.08
C VAL A 55 5.99 6.91 18.88
N THR A 56 5.07 7.78 19.31
CA THR A 56 3.76 7.38 19.85
C THR A 56 2.69 7.44 18.75
N ILE A 57 2.06 6.31 18.45
CA ILE A 57 0.95 6.24 17.47
C ILE A 57 -0.38 6.30 18.21
N GLY A 58 -1.13 7.39 18.02
CA GLY A 58 -2.51 7.50 18.48
C GLY A 58 -3.46 6.75 17.54
N MET A 59 -4.31 5.88 18.09
CA MET A 59 -5.32 5.13 17.32
C MET A 59 -6.72 5.39 17.87
N SER A 60 -7.68 5.54 16.96
CA SER A 60 -9.11 5.53 17.27
C SER A 60 -9.77 4.48 16.40
N ILE A 61 -10.56 3.61 17.03
CA ILE A 61 -11.21 2.47 16.39
C ILE A 61 -12.68 2.51 16.79
N THR A 62 -13.58 2.31 15.84
CA THR A 62 -15.02 2.29 16.11
C THR A 62 -15.40 1.01 16.86
N GLY A 63 -16.44 1.07 17.69
CA GLY A 63 -16.91 -0.10 18.45
C GLY A 63 -17.35 -1.30 17.58
N ALA A 64 -17.64 -1.07 16.29
CA ALA A 64 -17.93 -2.16 15.35
C ALA A 64 -16.72 -3.05 15.04
N LEU A 65 -15.49 -2.58 15.28
CA LEU A 65 -14.25 -3.32 15.04
C LEU A 65 -13.69 -4.02 16.29
N THR A 66 -14.26 -3.77 17.48
CA THR A 66 -13.85 -4.44 18.73
C THR A 66 -14.30 -5.91 18.92
N PRO A 67 -15.38 -6.42 18.29
CA PRO A 67 -15.75 -7.84 18.40
C PRO A 67 -15.15 -8.74 17.30
N ALA A 68 -14.28 -8.19 16.44
CA ALA A 68 -13.62 -8.91 15.36
C ALA A 68 -12.48 -9.81 15.85
#